data_AF-A0A7J5YKC4-F1
#
_entry.id   AF-A0A7J5YKC4-F1
#
_cell.length_a   1.000
_cell.length_b   1.000
_cell.length_c   1.000
_cell.angle_alpha   90.00
_cell.angle_beta   90.00
_cell.angle_gamma   90.00
#
_symmetry.space_group_name_H-M   'P 1'
#
loop_
_entity.id
_entity.type
_entity.pdbx_description
1 polymer ?
#
loop_
_entity_poly.entity_id
_entity_poly.type
_entity_poly.pdbx_seq_one_letter_code
_entity_poly.pdbx_strand_id
1 'polypeptide(L)'
;MDSVVGADLTLPVDINGRLPDSIDAGEFSMDSMTAPSFPDKMSPIKALTMKDYENQITALKKENFNLKLRIYFMEERMQQKCDDSTEDIFKTCLKMAEEEVDKMAAIAEQEKLKNINMEKQLQALGPLSTFPPGTSQAQDLQQALQEKDSVIEQLKITLKNQEATIHQKKSTDQETDQLSADSFKHLSDLIAEKDQELEALRDMLQRDKDKTTPDSQQQFASNQKLTHVTVH
;
A
#
# COMPACT_ATOMS: atom_id res chain seq x y z
N MET A 1 -18.07 -34.27 32.21
CA MET A 1 -18.87 -33.30 32.98
C MET A 1 -18.09 -32.00 32.88
N ASP A 2 -18.50 -30.95 32.18
CA ASP A 2 -19.82 -30.62 31.65
C ASP A 2 -19.74 -29.83 30.35
N SER A 3 -20.80 -30.00 29.57
CA SER A 3 -21.15 -29.35 28.32
C SER A 3 -22.15 -28.22 28.62
N VAL A 4 -21.92 -27.01 28.12
CA VAL A 4 -22.93 -25.94 27.97
C VAL A 4 -22.54 -25.15 26.71
N VAL A 5 -22.98 -25.55 25.52
CA VAL A 5 -24.19 -25.08 24.82
C VAL A 5 -24.29 -23.55 24.80
N GLY A 6 -23.77 -22.98 23.72
CA GLY A 6 -24.18 -21.68 23.22
C GLY A 6 -25.54 -21.79 22.54
N ALA A 7 -26.46 -20.92 22.91
CA ALA A 7 -27.69 -20.68 22.18
C ALA A 7 -27.86 -19.16 22.06
N ASP A 8 -27.38 -18.61 20.96
CA ASP A 8 -27.68 -17.24 20.54
C ASP A 8 -29.06 -17.26 19.86
N LEU A 9 -30.03 -16.61 20.51
CA LEU A 9 -31.43 -16.50 20.11
C LEU A 9 -31.63 -15.15 19.41
N THR A 10 -31.22 -15.03 18.15
CA THR A 10 -31.48 -13.79 17.38
C THR A 10 -31.88 -14.05 15.93
N LEU A 11 -32.85 -14.93 15.67
CA LEU A 11 -33.54 -14.95 14.38
C LEU A 11 -35.04 -15.26 14.53
N PRO A 12 -35.95 -14.36 14.09
CA PRO A 12 -37.29 -14.77 13.76
C PRO A 12 -37.26 -15.43 12.37
N VAL A 13 -37.54 -16.74 12.39
CA VAL A 13 -38.06 -17.49 11.26
C VAL A 13 -39.40 -16.87 10.88
N ASP A 14 -39.56 -16.44 9.62
CA ASP A 14 -40.73 -16.82 8.82
C ASP A 14 -40.59 -16.37 7.36
N ILE A 15 -40.47 -17.39 6.52
CA ILE A 15 -40.68 -17.41 5.09
C ILE A 15 -42.19 -17.42 4.88
N ASN A 16 -42.78 -16.48 4.12
CA ASN A 16 -43.97 -16.70 3.29
C ASN A 16 -44.44 -15.44 2.53
N GLY A 17 -44.38 -15.50 1.19
CA GLY A 17 -45.48 -14.98 0.34
C GLY A 17 -45.32 -13.66 -0.43
N ARG A 18 -44.96 -13.79 -1.71
CA ARG A 18 -45.55 -13.08 -2.88
C ARG A 18 -45.14 -11.62 -3.17
N LEU A 19 -44.31 -11.45 -4.21
CA LEU A 19 -44.24 -10.24 -5.04
C LEU A 19 -44.73 -10.60 -6.46
N PRO A 20 -45.44 -9.67 -7.13
CA PRO A 20 -45.13 -9.45 -8.53
C PRO A 20 -44.95 -7.97 -8.89
N ASP A 21 -44.08 -7.79 -9.88
CA ASP A 21 -44.12 -6.86 -10.99
C ASP A 21 -44.28 -5.35 -10.73
N SER A 22 -43.22 -4.60 -10.97
CA SER A 22 -43.05 -4.00 -12.30
C SER A 22 -41.75 -3.19 -12.38
N ILE A 23 -41.11 -3.37 -13.52
CA ILE A 23 -39.93 -2.70 -14.03
C ILE A 23 -40.44 -1.46 -14.78
N ASP A 24 -39.89 -0.28 -14.52
CA ASP A 24 -39.93 0.80 -15.51
C ASP A 24 -38.65 1.62 -15.45
N ALA A 25 -38.16 1.99 -16.63
CA ALA A 25 -36.80 2.36 -16.95
C ALA A 25 -36.72 3.81 -17.44
N GLY A 26 -35.58 4.46 -17.17
CA GLY A 26 -35.18 5.75 -17.75
C GLY A 26 -35.68 6.96 -16.93
N GLU A 27 -34.93 8.04 -16.72
CA GLU A 27 -33.75 8.56 -17.41
C GLU A 27 -32.87 9.34 -16.41
N PHE A 28 -31.55 9.18 -16.53
CA PHE A 28 -30.57 10.09 -15.94
C PHE A 28 -30.45 11.33 -16.83
N SER A 29 -30.71 12.52 -16.28
CA SER A 29 -30.26 13.79 -16.87
C SER A 29 -29.55 14.62 -15.80
N MET A 30 -28.22 14.47 -15.75
CA MET A 30 -27.31 15.34 -15.00
C MET A 30 -27.15 16.63 -15.79
N ASP A 31 -27.89 17.69 -15.46
CA ASP A 31 -27.51 19.05 -15.81
C ASP A 31 -28.27 20.07 -14.97
N SER A 32 -27.55 20.70 -14.02
CA SER A 32 -27.77 22.07 -13.51
C SER A 32 -27.12 22.23 -12.12
N MET A 33 -25.78 22.39 -12.09
CA MET A 33 -25.08 22.97 -10.95
C MET A 33 -25.31 24.49 -10.94
N THR A 34 -26.51 24.92 -10.56
CA THR A 34 -26.81 26.32 -10.20
C THR A 34 -26.89 26.40 -8.68
N ALA A 35 -26.07 27.25 -8.06
CA ALA A 35 -26.13 27.50 -6.62
C ALA A 35 -27.52 28.06 -6.24
N PRO A 36 -28.23 27.49 -5.25
CA PRO A 36 -29.55 27.97 -4.92
C PRO A 36 -29.45 29.31 -4.20
N SER A 37 -29.81 30.38 -4.92
CA SER A 37 -30.23 31.64 -4.32
C SER A 37 -31.42 31.38 -3.39
N PHE A 38 -31.35 31.89 -2.16
CA PHE A 38 -32.40 31.73 -1.15
C PHE A 38 -33.76 32.21 -1.69
N PRO A 39 -34.82 31.39 -1.63
CA PRO A 39 -36.14 31.86 -2.02
C PRO A 39 -36.67 32.82 -0.95
N ASP A 40 -36.70 34.11 -1.28
CA ASP A 40 -37.51 35.14 -0.63
C ASP A 40 -38.99 34.93 -0.99
N LYS A 41 -39.50 33.79 -0.54
CA LYS A 41 -40.89 33.36 -0.33
C LYS A 41 -40.71 32.09 0.51
N MET A 42 -41.17 32.08 1.76
CA MET A 42 -41.31 30.82 2.48
C MET A 42 -42.36 30.00 1.71
N SER A 43 -41.89 29.20 0.75
CA SER A 43 -42.71 28.17 0.13
C SER A 43 -43.33 27.37 1.27
N PRO A 44 -44.62 27.02 1.21
CA PRO A 44 -45.26 26.28 2.28
C PRO A 44 -44.34 25.11 2.65
N ILE A 45 -43.93 25.03 3.92
CA ILE A 45 -43.27 23.85 4.47
C ILE A 45 -44.11 22.70 3.94
N LYS A 46 -43.57 21.91 3.01
CA LYS A 46 -44.33 20.80 2.42
C LYS A 46 -44.71 19.94 3.60
N ALA A 47 -45.97 20.03 4.01
CA ALA A 47 -46.49 19.24 5.11
C ALA A 47 -46.48 17.81 4.60
N LEU A 48 -45.41 17.09 4.92
CA LEU A 48 -45.28 15.69 4.61
C LEU A 48 -46.49 15.01 5.23
N THR A 49 -47.26 14.34 4.38
CA THR A 49 -48.39 13.55 4.85
C THR A 49 -47.83 12.34 5.61
N MET A 50 -48.62 11.76 6.51
CA MET A 50 -48.20 10.53 7.21
C MET A 50 -47.73 9.42 6.25
N LYS A 51 -48.35 9.36 5.07
CA LYS A 51 -47.98 8.45 3.99
C LYS A 51 -46.58 8.71 3.40
N ASP A 52 -46.15 9.97 3.36
CA ASP A 52 -44.81 10.31 2.86
C ASP A 52 -43.72 9.82 3.81
N TYR A 53 -43.97 9.87 5.13
CA TYR A 53 -43.06 9.29 6.12
C TYR A 53 -43.01 7.76 6.04
N GLU A 54 -44.15 7.09 5.86
CA GLU A 54 -44.20 5.63 5.68
C GLU A 54 -43.39 5.18 4.44
N ASN A 55 -43.51 5.93 3.34
CA ASN A 55 -42.73 5.69 2.13
C ASN A 55 -41.23 5.92 2.36
N GLN A 56 -40.84 6.99 3.07
CA GLN A 56 -39.45 7.26 3.41
C GLN A 56 -38.86 6.16 4.29
N ILE A 57 -39.62 5.67 5.27
CA ILE A 57 -39.21 4.54 6.12
C ILE A 57 -38.97 3.28 5.28
N THR A 58 -39.84 3.01 4.32
CA THR A 58 -39.71 1.83 3.44
C THR A 58 -38.50 1.94 2.53
N ALA A 59 -38.27 3.13 1.95
CA ALA A 59 -37.09 3.40 1.14
C ALA A 59 -35.79 3.24 1.95
N LEU A 60 -35.74 3.82 3.14
CA LEU A 60 -34.59 3.70 4.06
C LEU A 60 -34.36 2.26 4.52
N LYS A 61 -35.41 1.48 4.76
CA LYS A 61 -35.28 0.05 5.08
C LYS A 61 -34.66 -0.73 3.92
N LYS A 62 -35.09 -0.44 2.69
CA LYS A 62 -34.54 -1.07 1.47
C LYS A 62 -33.08 -0.67 1.25
N GLU A 63 -32.75 0.61 1.41
CA GLU A 63 -31.38 1.10 1.32
C GLU A 63 -30.50 0.46 2.40
N ASN A 64 -30.95 0.43 3.65
CA ASN A 64 -30.22 -0.23 4.74
C ASN A 64 -29.99 -1.72 4.48
N PHE A 65 -30.98 -2.42 3.92
CA PHE A 65 -30.82 -3.82 3.53
C PHE A 65 -29.77 -3.98 2.42
N ASN A 66 -29.84 -3.14 1.37
CA ASN A 66 -28.86 -3.14 0.30
C ASN A 66 -27.44 -2.82 0.80
N LEU A 67 -27.31 -1.85 1.71
CA LEU A 67 -26.05 -1.50 2.34
C LEU A 67 -25.50 -2.67 3.16
N LYS A 68 -26.35 -3.35 3.95
CA LYS A 68 -25.95 -4.54 4.70
C LYS A 68 -25.41 -5.63 3.78
N LEU A 69 -26.06 -5.90 2.66
CA LEU A 69 -25.55 -6.88 1.67
C LEU A 69 -24.20 -6.45 1.10
N ARG A 70 -24.07 -5.17 0.73
CA ARG A 70 -22.82 -4.64 0.19
C ARG A 70 -21.68 -4.72 1.20
N ILE A 71 -21.94 -4.37 2.46
CA ILE A 71 -20.97 -4.47 3.56
C ILE A 71 -20.57 -5.94 3.76
N TYR A 72 -21.54 -6.85 3.87
CA TYR A 72 -21.29 -8.28 4.08
C TYR A 72 -20.37 -8.88 3.02
N PHE A 73 -20.65 -8.68 1.73
CA PHE A 73 -19.80 -9.23 0.67
C PHE A 73 -18.43 -8.56 0.57
N MET A 74 -18.35 -7.27 0.93
CA MET A 74 -17.06 -6.57 1.01
C MET A 74 -16.21 -7.13 2.16
N GLU A 75 -16.81 -7.30 3.34
CA GLU A 75 -16.16 -7.90 4.52
C GLU A 75 -15.71 -9.33 4.22
N GLU A 76 -16.57 -10.18 3.67
CA GLU A 76 -16.23 -11.56 3.29
C GLU A 76 -15.03 -11.62 2.34
N ARG A 77 -15.02 -10.77 1.30
CA ARG A 77 -13.90 -10.70 0.35
C ARG A 77 -12.63 -10.12 0.94
N MET A 78 -12.72 -9.24 1.92
CA MET A 78 -11.57 -8.64 2.60
C MET A 78 -10.97 -9.64 3.60
N GLN A 79 -11.81 -10.31 4.38
CA GLN A 79 -11.44 -11.36 5.32
C GLN A 79 -10.65 -12.47 4.60
N GLN A 80 -11.20 -13.00 3.50
CA GLN A 80 -10.56 -14.06 2.72
C GLN A 80 -9.17 -13.67 2.18
N LYS A 81 -9.01 -12.44 1.68
CA LYS A 81 -7.71 -11.95 1.17
C LYS A 81 -6.69 -11.72 2.28
N CYS A 82 -7.11 -11.25 3.45
CA CYS A 82 -6.24 -11.07 4.59
C CYS A 82 -5.80 -12.44 5.14
N ASP A 83 -6.70 -13.39 5.25
CA ASP A 83 -6.41 -14.71 5.82
C ASP A 83 -5.50 -15.54 4.89
N ASP A 84 -5.79 -15.59 3.59
CA ASP A 84 -4.98 -16.35 2.61
C ASP A 84 -3.56 -15.79 2.49
N SER A 85 -3.43 -14.46 2.33
CA SER A 85 -2.11 -13.82 2.19
C SER A 85 -1.29 -13.88 3.47
N THR A 86 -1.92 -13.79 4.63
CA THR A 86 -1.21 -13.79 5.91
C THR A 86 -0.75 -15.20 6.27
N GLU A 87 -1.57 -16.21 6.01
CA GLU A 87 -1.21 -17.62 6.19
C GLU A 87 -0.02 -18.02 5.32
N ASP A 88 0.01 -17.59 4.05
CA ASP A 88 1.12 -17.88 3.14
C ASP A 88 2.43 -17.20 3.58
N ILE A 89 2.35 -15.97 4.10
CA ILE A 89 3.49 -15.27 4.69
C ILE A 89 3.99 -16.04 5.92
N PHE A 90 3.10 -16.43 6.84
CA PHE A 90 3.50 -17.17 8.04
C PHE A 90 4.12 -18.53 7.70
N LYS A 91 3.56 -19.28 6.75
CA LYS A 91 4.15 -20.53 6.26
C LYS A 91 5.55 -20.32 5.69
N THR A 92 5.73 -19.27 4.90
CA THR A 92 7.03 -18.95 4.30
C THR A 92 8.05 -18.58 5.38
N CYS A 93 7.64 -17.74 6.34
CA CYS A 93 8.49 -17.36 7.48
C CYS A 93 8.87 -18.57 8.34
N LEU A 94 7.91 -19.45 8.63
CA LEU A 94 8.16 -20.66 9.42
C LEU A 94 9.14 -21.59 8.70
N LYS A 95 8.92 -21.83 7.40
CA LYS A 95 9.83 -22.65 6.58
C LYS A 95 11.25 -22.08 6.55
N MET A 96 11.38 -20.76 6.35
CA MET A 96 12.69 -20.10 6.43
C MET A 96 13.35 -20.25 7.79
N ALA A 97 12.59 -20.13 8.88
CA ALA A 97 13.11 -20.30 10.23
C ALA A 97 13.59 -21.75 10.48
N GLU A 98 12.84 -22.74 10.02
CA GLU A 98 13.24 -24.16 10.06
C GLU A 98 14.53 -24.40 9.28
N GLU A 99 14.61 -23.90 8.04
CA GLU A 99 15.82 -24.01 7.21
C GLU A 99 17.06 -23.37 7.88
N GLU A 100 16.88 -22.27 8.60
CA GLU A 100 17.97 -21.60 9.30
C GLU A 100 18.42 -22.36 10.56
N VAL A 101 17.48 -22.94 11.30
CA VAL A 101 17.78 -23.82 12.44
C VAL A 101 18.55 -25.05 11.97
N ASP A 102 18.15 -25.66 10.85
CA ASP A 102 18.85 -26.81 10.27
C ASP A 102 20.29 -26.47 9.86
N LYS A 103 20.51 -25.29 9.25
CA LYS A 103 21.86 -24.81 8.93
C LYS A 103 22.71 -24.61 10.19
N MET A 104 22.16 -23.97 11.21
CA MET A 104 22.87 -23.78 12.48
C MET A 104 23.23 -25.12 13.12
N ALA A 105 22.32 -26.10 13.10
CA ALA A 105 22.58 -27.44 13.62
C ALA A 105 23.69 -28.15 12.84
N ALA A 106 23.67 -28.07 11.50
CA ALA A 106 24.71 -28.66 10.65
C ALA A 106 26.09 -28.05 10.90
N ILE A 107 26.18 -26.73 11.07
CA ILE A 107 27.44 -26.04 11.40
C ILE A 107 27.95 -26.50 12.78
N ALA A 108 27.07 -26.52 13.79
CA ALA A 108 27.45 -26.94 15.13
C ALA A 108 27.93 -28.41 15.16
N GLU A 109 27.29 -29.30 14.40
CA GLU A 109 27.73 -30.69 14.27
C GLU A 109 29.10 -30.80 13.58
N GLN A 110 29.32 -30.04 12.50
CA GLN A 110 30.60 -29.99 11.80
C GLN A 110 31.73 -29.52 12.73
N GLU A 111 31.51 -28.45 13.50
CA GLU A 111 32.48 -27.94 14.47
C GLU A 111 32.76 -28.94 15.59
N LYS A 112 31.71 -29.60 16.11
CA LYS A 112 31.85 -30.65 17.12
C LYS A 112 32.72 -31.80 16.61
N LEU A 113 32.47 -32.29 15.40
CA LEU A 113 33.27 -33.37 14.79
C LEU A 113 34.73 -32.95 14.59
N LYS A 114 34.95 -31.71 14.14
CA LYS A 114 36.30 -31.15 13.98
C LYS A 114 37.03 -31.08 15.33
N ASN A 115 36.37 -30.61 16.38
CA ASN A 115 36.94 -30.56 17.73
C ASN A 115 37.29 -31.96 18.27
N ILE A 116 36.40 -32.94 18.11
CA ILE A 116 36.67 -34.34 18.52
C ILE A 116 37.89 -34.90 17.78
N ASN A 117 38.02 -34.62 16.47
CA ASN A 117 39.17 -35.07 15.69
C ASN A 117 40.48 -34.42 16.18
N MET A 118 40.47 -33.11 16.42
CA MET A 118 41.63 -32.40 16.95
C MET A 118 42.02 -32.91 18.35
N GLU A 119 41.05 -33.15 19.22
CA GLU A 119 41.29 -33.73 20.55
C GLU A 119 41.91 -35.13 20.44
N LYS A 120 41.40 -35.98 19.54
CA LYS A 120 41.99 -37.30 19.28
C LYS A 120 43.45 -37.21 18.82
N GLN A 121 43.78 -36.27 17.94
CA GLN A 121 45.15 -36.05 17.48
C GLN A 121 46.07 -35.59 18.62
N LEU A 122 45.58 -34.68 19.48
CA LEU A 122 46.32 -34.24 20.67
C LEU A 122 46.54 -35.38 21.67
N GLN A 123 45.54 -36.24 21.89
CA GLN A 123 45.67 -37.42 22.74
C GLN A 123 46.66 -38.44 22.16
N ALA A 124 46.68 -38.63 20.84
CA ALA A 124 47.64 -39.51 20.17
C ALA A 124 49.10 -39.02 20.26
N LEU A 125 49.29 -37.72 20.48
CA LEU A 125 50.61 -37.09 20.70
C LEU A 125 51.03 -37.04 22.18
N GLY A 126 50.19 -37.49 23.12
CA GLY A 126 50.51 -37.58 24.55
C GLY A 126 51.02 -38.97 24.99
N PRO A 127 51.68 -39.05 26.15
CA PRO A 127 53.12 -38.89 26.29
C PRO A 127 53.89 -40.11 25.72
N LEU A 128 54.28 -40.05 24.44
CA LEU A 128 55.40 -40.85 23.93
C LEU A 128 56.64 -39.95 23.84
N SER A 129 57.05 -39.37 24.97
CA SER A 129 58.34 -38.69 25.07
C SER A 129 59.40 -39.69 25.54
N THR A 130 59.76 -40.57 24.64
CA THR A 130 61.09 -41.18 24.59
C THR A 130 61.35 -41.40 23.10
N PHE A 131 62.54 -40.99 22.64
CA PHE A 131 63.14 -41.16 21.28
C PHE A 131 63.29 -39.85 20.46
N PRO A 132 64.38 -39.77 19.66
CA PRO A 132 65.43 -38.73 19.74
C PRO A 132 65.21 -37.59 18.72
N PRO A 133 66.08 -36.55 18.64
CA PRO A 133 65.75 -35.29 17.97
C PRO A 133 65.71 -35.47 16.45
N GLY A 134 64.50 -35.55 15.89
CA GLY A 134 64.23 -35.59 14.45
C GLY A 134 63.84 -34.21 13.95
N THR A 135 64.71 -33.59 13.18
CA THR A 135 64.55 -32.26 12.57
C THR A 135 63.38 -32.12 11.59
N SER A 136 62.77 -33.22 11.15
CA SER A 136 61.72 -33.22 10.11
C SER A 136 60.38 -32.64 10.57
N GLN A 137 59.93 -32.92 11.80
CA GLN A 137 58.60 -32.49 12.25
C GLN A 137 58.54 -30.97 12.50
N ALA A 138 59.65 -30.38 12.97
CA ALA A 138 59.79 -28.95 13.12
C ALA A 138 59.83 -28.23 11.76
N GLN A 139 60.43 -28.87 10.75
CA GLN A 139 60.52 -28.33 9.39
C GLN A 139 59.16 -28.31 8.68
N ASP A 140 58.35 -29.38 8.84
CA ASP A 140 56.99 -29.43 8.30
C ASP A 140 56.07 -28.38 8.95
N LEU A 141 56.17 -28.20 10.28
CA LEU A 141 55.42 -27.15 10.98
C LEU A 141 55.83 -25.74 10.54
N GLN A 142 57.12 -25.50 10.32
CA GLN A 142 57.62 -24.21 9.83
C GLN A 142 57.12 -23.92 8.41
N GLN A 143 57.08 -24.94 7.54
CA GLN A 143 56.54 -24.80 6.19
C GLN A 143 55.03 -24.53 6.19
N ALA A 144 54.26 -25.24 7.02
CA ALA A 144 52.82 -24.99 7.16
C ALA A 144 52.50 -23.59 7.71
N LEU A 145 53.33 -23.05 8.60
CA LEU A 145 53.21 -21.66 9.07
C LEU A 145 53.48 -20.68 7.93
N GLN A 146 54.56 -20.88 7.16
CA GLN A 146 54.89 -20.03 6.03
C GLN A 146 53.81 -20.03 4.94
N GLU A 147 53.19 -21.19 4.66
CA GLU A 147 52.07 -21.28 3.72
C GLU A 147 50.84 -20.53 4.22
N LYS A 148 50.53 -20.61 5.52
CA LYS A 148 49.44 -19.84 6.12
C LYS A 148 49.69 -18.34 6.04
N ASP A 149 50.90 -17.89 6.31
CA ASP A 149 51.27 -16.47 6.18
C ASP A 149 51.09 -15.99 4.73
N SER A 150 51.47 -16.81 3.75
CA SER A 150 51.24 -16.51 2.33
C SER A 150 49.75 -16.41 1.97
N VAL A 151 48.92 -17.34 2.47
CA VAL A 151 47.47 -17.30 2.27
C VAL A 151 46.84 -16.07 2.92
N ILE A 152 47.27 -15.70 4.13
CA ILE A 152 46.79 -14.51 4.83
C ILE A 152 47.12 -13.25 4.01
N GLU A 153 48.33 -13.14 3.48
CA GLU A 153 48.72 -12.00 2.64
C GLU A 153 47.88 -11.93 1.35
N GLN A 154 47.65 -13.07 0.71
CA GLN A 154 46.83 -13.16 -0.50
C GLN A 154 45.35 -12.79 -0.24
N LEU A 155 44.78 -13.24 0.88
CA LEU A 155 43.44 -12.86 1.32
C LEU A 155 43.36 -11.36 1.64
N LYS A 156 44.39 -10.80 2.26
CA LYS A 156 44.46 -9.36 2.56
C LYS A 156 44.47 -8.52 1.29
N ILE A 157 45.22 -8.93 0.27
CA ILE A 157 45.21 -8.29 -1.05
C ILE A 157 43.82 -8.40 -1.70
N THR A 158 43.22 -9.59 -1.64
CA THR A 158 41.90 -9.85 -2.21
C THR A 158 40.82 -8.99 -1.57
N LEU A 159 40.81 -8.88 -0.23
CA LEU A 159 39.90 -8.03 0.51
C LEU A 159 40.06 -6.56 0.14
N LYS A 160 41.30 -6.06 0.06
CA LYS A 160 41.56 -4.69 -0.35
C LYS A 160 41.04 -4.39 -1.76
N ASN A 161 41.16 -5.34 -2.68
CA ASN A 161 40.65 -5.20 -4.05
C ASN A 161 39.10 -5.25 -4.10
N GLN A 162 38.49 -6.13 -3.30
CA GLN A 162 37.03 -6.19 -3.16
C GLN A 162 36.48 -4.89 -2.57
N GLU A 163 37.13 -4.33 -1.55
CA GLU A 163 36.75 -3.05 -0.94
C GLU A 163 36.82 -1.90 -1.95
N ALA A 164 37.88 -1.82 -2.76
CA ALA A 164 37.98 -0.86 -3.85
C ALA A 164 36.83 -1.00 -4.87
N THR A 165 36.43 -2.24 -5.18
CA THR A 165 35.32 -2.53 -6.10
C THR A 165 33.98 -2.08 -5.51
N ILE A 166 33.76 -2.30 -4.22
CA ILE A 166 32.56 -1.86 -3.50
C ILE A 166 32.47 -0.33 -3.51
N HIS A 167 33.57 0.36 -3.21
CA HIS A 167 33.61 1.82 -3.28
C HIS A 167 33.29 2.37 -4.67
N GLN A 168 33.82 1.74 -5.73
CA GLN A 168 33.53 2.15 -7.11
C GLN A 168 32.05 1.96 -7.48
N LYS A 169 31.45 0.82 -7.13
CA LYS A 169 30.02 0.57 -7.37
C LYS A 169 29.16 1.56 -6.60
N LYS A 170 29.48 1.83 -5.33
CA LYS A 170 28.78 2.82 -4.53
C LYS A 170 28.82 4.23 -5.14
N SER A 171 29.96 4.65 -5.70
CA SER A 171 30.06 5.93 -6.41
C SER A 171 29.22 5.96 -7.69
N THR A 172 29.15 4.85 -8.42
CA THR A 172 28.36 4.72 -9.66
C THR A 172 26.85 4.73 -9.37
N ASP A 173 26.43 4.03 -8.31
CA ASP A 173 25.02 4.00 -7.87
C ASP A 173 24.58 5.38 -7.38
N GLN A 174 25.45 6.11 -6.66
CA GLN A 174 25.18 7.50 -6.27
C GLN A 174 25.04 8.44 -7.46
N GLU A 175 25.88 8.34 -8.51
CA GLU A 175 25.71 9.16 -9.71
C GLU A 175 24.41 8.84 -10.46
N THR A 176 24.00 7.58 -10.49
CA THR A 176 22.77 7.16 -11.17
C THR A 176 21.52 7.66 -10.42
N ASP A 177 21.51 7.59 -9.09
CA ASP A 177 20.44 8.13 -8.26
C ASP A 177 20.41 9.67 -8.32
N GLN A 178 21.56 10.32 -8.40
CA GLN A 178 21.66 11.78 -8.55
C GLN A 178 21.04 12.26 -9.87
N LEU A 179 21.35 11.59 -10.99
CA LEU A 179 20.78 11.90 -12.31
C LEU A 179 19.26 11.65 -12.37
N SER A 180 18.78 10.62 -11.67
CA SER A 180 17.36 10.32 -11.53
C SER A 180 16.63 11.39 -10.70
N ALA A 181 17.24 11.82 -9.59
CA ALA A 181 16.72 12.89 -8.75
C ALA A 181 16.66 14.24 -9.50
N ASP A 182 17.66 14.55 -10.31
CA ASP A 182 17.68 15.78 -11.13
C ASP A 182 16.60 15.74 -12.22
N SER A 183 16.40 14.59 -12.86
CA SER A 183 15.33 14.39 -13.85
C SER A 183 13.94 14.51 -13.23
N PHE A 184 13.75 13.93 -12.03
CA PHE A 184 12.51 14.04 -11.27
C PHE A 184 12.23 15.48 -10.85
N LYS A 185 13.26 16.20 -10.36
CA LYS A 185 13.15 17.61 -10.00
C LYS A 185 12.73 18.46 -11.20
N HIS A 186 13.33 18.24 -12.37
CA HIS A 186 12.98 18.97 -13.59
C HIS A 186 11.52 18.74 -14.01
N LEU A 187 11.03 17.50 -13.95
CA LEU A 187 9.62 17.19 -14.21
C LEU A 187 8.69 17.84 -13.18
N SER A 188 9.06 17.83 -11.90
CA SER A 188 8.29 18.49 -10.84
C SER A 188 8.18 20.00 -11.06
N ASP A 189 9.29 20.65 -11.45
CA ASP A 189 9.32 22.08 -11.74
C ASP A 189 8.41 22.42 -12.94
N LEU A 190 8.43 21.58 -14.00
CA LEU A 190 7.59 21.75 -15.18
C LEU A 190 6.09 21.55 -14.88
N ILE A 191 5.74 20.59 -14.02
CA ILE A 191 4.36 20.38 -13.59
C ILE A 191 3.85 21.61 -12.83
N ALA A 192 4.65 22.14 -11.90
CA ALA A 192 4.29 23.34 -11.15
C ALA A 192 4.06 24.56 -12.07
N GLU A 193 4.89 24.72 -13.10
CA GLU A 193 4.71 25.78 -14.11
C GLU A 193 3.40 25.59 -14.88
N LYS A 194 3.07 24.36 -15.28
CA LYS A 194 1.82 24.05 -15.99
C LYS A 194 0.59 24.26 -15.11
N ASP A 195 0.66 23.91 -13.83
CA ASP A 195 -0.42 24.17 -12.87
C ASP A 195 -0.64 25.68 -12.68
N GLN A 196 0.44 26.48 -12.63
CA GLN A 196 0.35 27.93 -12.56
C GLN A 196 -0.31 28.53 -13.81
N GLU A 197 0.07 28.03 -15.01
CA GLU A 197 -0.52 28.45 -16.28
C GLU A 197 -2.02 28.10 -16.35
N LEU A 198 -2.39 26.89 -15.91
CA LEU A 198 -3.79 26.45 -15.82
C LEU A 198 -4.60 27.35 -14.88
N GLU A 199 -4.05 27.73 -13.73
CA GLU A 199 -4.73 28.62 -12.79
C GLU A 199 -4.90 30.03 -13.37
N ALA A 200 -3.88 30.57 -14.04
CA ALA A 200 -3.97 31.85 -14.72
C ALA A 200 -5.04 31.86 -15.83
N LEU A 201 -5.15 30.76 -16.59
CA LEU A 201 -6.19 30.60 -17.61
C LEU A 201 -7.59 30.52 -17.00
N ARG A 202 -7.75 29.83 -15.87
CA ARG A 202 -9.03 29.81 -15.12
C ARG A 202 -9.43 31.21 -14.67
N ASP A 203 -8.49 31.98 -14.13
CA ASP A 203 -8.73 33.38 -13.71
C ASP A 203 -9.08 34.31 -14.87
N MET A 204 -8.47 34.11 -16.05
CA MET A 204 -8.83 34.84 -17.26
C MET A 204 -10.25 34.50 -17.71
N LEU A 205 -10.60 33.21 -17.74
CA LEU A 205 -11.93 32.75 -18.13
C LEU A 205 -13.02 33.29 -17.18
N GLN A 206 -12.74 33.29 -15.88
CA GLN A 206 -13.65 33.83 -14.87
C GLN A 206 -13.88 35.34 -15.08
N ARG A 207 -12.82 36.11 -15.32
CA ARG A 207 -12.94 37.55 -15.61
C ARG A 207 -13.71 37.85 -16.89
N ASP A 208 -13.58 37.04 -17.93
CA ASP A 208 -14.33 37.22 -19.17
C ASP A 208 -15.82 36.83 -19.02
N LYS A 209 -16.12 35.83 -18.18
CA LYS A 209 -17.50 35.50 -17.77
C LYS A 209 -18.15 36.64 -16.96
N ASP A 210 -17.39 37.30 -16.11
CA ASP A 210 -17.86 38.44 -15.31
C ASP A 210 -18.03 39.72 -16.15
N LYS A 211 -17.34 39.83 -17.31
CA LYS A 211 -17.52 40.94 -18.28
C LYS A 211 -18.70 40.75 -19.25
N THR A 212 -19.12 39.52 -19.51
CA THR A 212 -20.19 39.21 -20.48
C THR A 212 -21.60 39.22 -19.86
N THR A 213 -21.68 39.26 -18.53
CA THR A 213 -22.93 39.29 -17.76
C THR A 213 -23.56 40.69 -17.53
N PRO A 214 -22.86 41.83 -17.47
CA PRO A 214 -23.51 43.12 -17.17
C PRO A 214 -24.33 43.68 -18.33
N ASP A 215 -23.92 43.42 -19.58
CA ASP A 215 -24.46 44.12 -20.75
C ASP A 215 -25.80 43.54 -21.24
N SER A 216 -26.10 42.29 -20.89
CA SER A 216 -27.39 41.67 -21.22
C SER A 216 -28.54 42.20 -20.37
N GLN A 217 -28.29 42.75 -19.17
CA GLN A 217 -29.38 43.23 -18.29
C GLN A 217 -29.80 44.68 -18.60
N GLN A 218 -28.94 45.48 -19.22
CA GLN A 218 -29.25 46.88 -19.55
C GLN A 218 -30.04 47.03 -20.87
N GLN A 219 -29.88 46.09 -21.82
CA GLN A 219 -30.67 46.07 -23.06
C GLN A 219 -32.13 45.64 -22.84
N PHE A 220 -32.43 44.76 -21.88
CA PHE A 220 -33.82 44.41 -21.54
C PHE A 220 -34.59 45.54 -20.85
N ALA A 221 -33.90 46.42 -20.11
CA ALA A 221 -34.53 47.54 -19.41
C ALA A 221 -34.91 48.70 -20.36
N SER A 222 -34.13 48.97 -21.41
CA SER A 222 -34.47 50.00 -22.41
C SER A 222 -35.61 49.56 -23.34
N ASN A 223 -35.70 48.26 -23.68
CA ASN A 223 -36.74 47.77 -24.60
C ASN A 223 -38.14 47.70 -23.97
N GLN A 224 -38.28 47.66 -22.65
CA GLN A 224 -39.59 47.75 -21.98
C GLN A 224 -40.09 49.19 -21.77
N LYS A 225 -39.19 50.20 -21.77
CA LYS A 225 -39.60 51.60 -21.64
C LYS A 225 -40.17 52.19 -22.93
N LEU A 226 -39.84 51.62 -24.08
CA LEU A 226 -40.32 52.13 -25.37
C LEU A 226 -41.72 51.60 -25.75
N THR A 227 -42.16 50.48 -25.19
CA THR A 227 -43.49 49.89 -25.48
C THR A 227 -44.65 50.54 -24.74
N HIS A 228 -44.41 51.41 -23.75
CA HIS A 228 -45.49 52.00 -22.94
C HIS A 228 -45.88 53.44 -23.32
N VAL A 229 -45.34 53.99 -24.42
CA VAL A 229 -45.58 55.40 -24.85
C VAL A 229 -46.42 55.51 -26.13
N THR A 230 -47.12 54.46 -26.59
CA THR A 230 -47.90 54.52 -27.85
C THR A 230 -49.38 54.11 -27.73
N VAL A 231 -50.00 54.14 -26.55
CA VAL A 231 -51.46 54.08 -26.48
C VAL A 231 -52.00 55.07 -25.45
N HIS A 232 -52.82 55.99 -25.98
CA HIS A 232 -53.57 57.10 -25.40
C HIS A 232 -52.84 58.42 -25.13
#